data_AF-A0A7X6WZ38-F1
#
_entry.id   AF-A0A7X6WZ38-F1
#
_cell.length_a   1.000
_cell.length_b   1.000
_cell.length_c   1.000
_cell.angle_alpha   90.00
_cell.angle_beta   90.00
_cell.angle_gamma   90.00
#
_symmetry.space_group_name_H-M   'P 1'
#
loop_
_entity.id
_entity.type
_entity.pdbx_description
1 polymer ?
#
loop_
_entity_poly.entity_id
_entity_poly.type
_entity_poly.pdbx_seq_one_letter_code
_entity_poly.pdbx_strand_id
1 'polypeptide(L)' 'MNANDHRLVMTELDALKQQVVSTIQKFEAAGLTAMLKDDYVALHTLEHRIMEMHHAHACAVETEHLHGVAVHEPD' A
#
# COMPACT_ATOMS: atom_id res chain seq x y z
N MET A 1 -3.64 -7.60 -15.66
CA MET A 1 -4.29 -7.19 -14.40
C MET A 1 -5.19 -6.03 -14.79
N ASN A 2 -6.47 -6.09 -14.47
CA ASN A 2 -7.44 -5.05 -14.83
C ASN A 2 -7.64 -4.08 -13.66
N ALA A 3 -8.28 -2.93 -13.90
CA ALA A 3 -8.53 -1.92 -12.87
C ALA A 3 -9.21 -2.45 -11.58
N ASN A 4 -10.10 -3.45 -11.66
CA ASN A 4 -10.70 -4.05 -10.46
C ASN A 4 -9.69 -4.89 -9.67
N ASP A 5 -8.78 -5.60 -10.35
CA ASP A 5 -7.69 -6.32 -9.69
C ASP A 5 -6.78 -5.32 -8.95
N HIS A 6 -6.46 -4.17 -9.57
CA HIS A 6 -5.66 -3.12 -8.93
C HIS A 6 -6.35 -2.55 -7.68
N ARG A 7 -7.67 -2.31 -7.76
CA ARG A 7 -8.47 -1.83 -6.61
C ARG A 7 -8.56 -2.87 -5.48
N LEU A 8 -8.63 -4.17 -5.82
CA LEU A 8 -8.58 -5.24 -4.83
C LEU A 8 -7.24 -5.24 -4.09
N VAL A 9 -6.13 -5.21 -4.83
CA VAL A 9 -4.78 -5.17 -4.22
C VAL A 9 -4.59 -3.91 -3.37
N MET A 10 -5.10 -2.75 -3.79
CA MET A 10 -5.08 -1.54 -2.95
C MET A 10 -5.83 -1.73 -1.64
N THR A 11 -7.02 -2.35 -1.67
CA THR A 11 -7.81 -2.64 -0.46
C THR A 11 -7.06 -3.59 0.48
N GLU A 12 -6.39 -4.61 -0.05
CA GLU A 12 -5.56 -5.54 0.73
C GLU A 12 -4.33 -4.83 1.33
N LEU A 13 -3.69 -3.93 0.58
CA LEU A 13 -2.58 -3.11 1.05
C LEU A 13 -3.01 -2.14 2.16
N ASP A 14 -4.19 -1.55 2.09
CA ASP A 14 -4.75 -0.71 3.16
C ASP A 14 -4.99 -1.52 4.44
N ALA A 15 -5.58 -2.71 4.32
CA ALA A 15 -5.79 -3.60 5.45
C ALA A 15 -4.46 -4.06 6.09
N LEU A 16 -3.45 -4.34 5.26
CA LEU A 16 -2.11 -4.69 5.73
C LEU A 16 -1.42 -3.50 6.42
N LYS A 17 -1.53 -2.29 5.85
CA LYS A 17 -1.00 -1.06 6.44
C LYS A 17 -1.56 -0.82 7.84
N GLN A 18 -2.88 -0.96 8.02
CA GLN A 18 -3.53 -0.80 9.32
C GLN A 18 -2.97 -1.79 10.37
N GLN A 19 -2.73 -3.04 9.97
CA GLN A 19 -2.13 -4.04 10.86
C GLN A 19 -0.68 -3.71 11.25
N VAL A 20 0.12 -3.25 10.28
CA VAL A 20 1.52 -2.85 10.52
C VAL A 20 1.58 -1.64 11.45
N VAL A 21 0.80 -0.59 11.19
CA VAL A 21 0.71 0.61 12.04
C VAL A 21 0.26 0.25 13.45
N SER A 22 -0.78 -0.60 13.59
CA SER A 22 -1.23 -1.05 14.91
C SER A 22 -0.14 -1.82 15.65
N THR A 23 0.68 -2.59 14.95
CA THR A 23 1.80 -3.33 15.54
C THR A 23 2.91 -2.40 16.00
N ILE A 24 3.28 -1.41 15.18
CA ILE A 24 4.25 -0.36 15.54
C ILE A 24 3.79 0.37 16.82
N GLN A 25 2.53 0.80 16.87
CA GLN A 25 1.96 1.48 18.05
C GLN A 25 2.03 0.60 19.31
N LYS A 26 1.82 -0.71 19.19
CA LYS A 26 1.96 -1.64 20.32
C LYS A 26 3.41 -1.76 20.78
N PHE A 27 4.37 -1.78 19.86
CA PHE A 27 5.79 -1.77 20.18
C PHE A 27 6.20 -0.50 20.92
N GLU A 28 5.73 0.65 20.46
CA GLU A 28 5.95 1.96 21.09
C GLU A 28 5.34 2.02 22.48
N ALA A 29 4.07 1.61 22.63
CA ALA A 29 3.37 1.61 23.91
C ALA A 29 3.99 0.66 24.94
N ALA A 30 4.57 -0.45 24.49
CA ALA A 30 5.27 -1.41 25.34
C ALA A 30 6.71 -0.97 25.69
N GLY A 31 7.21 0.14 25.12
CA GLY A 31 8.59 0.58 25.31
C GLY A 31 9.64 -0.38 24.74
N LEU A 32 9.24 -1.25 23.80
CA LEU A 32 10.09 -2.31 23.25
C LEU A 32 10.97 -1.84 22.09
N THR A 33 10.82 -0.59 21.65
CA THR A 33 11.50 -0.02 20.48
C THR A 33 13.04 -0.13 20.57
N ALA A 34 13.62 0.05 21.76
CA ALA A 34 15.06 -0.08 21.96
C ALA A 34 15.53 -1.54 22.07
N MET A 35 14.68 -2.43 22.61
CA MET A 35 15.00 -3.84 22.81
C MET A 35 14.86 -4.66 21.53
N LEU A 36 13.89 -4.31 20.68
CA LEU A 36 13.57 -4.96 19.41
C LEU A 36 13.79 -3.98 18.25
N LYS A 37 14.90 -3.26 18.28
CA LYS A 37 15.20 -2.18 17.32
C LYS A 37 15.17 -2.66 15.87
N ASP A 38 15.74 -3.84 15.59
CA ASP A 38 15.80 -4.37 14.23
C ASP A 38 14.40 -4.72 13.71
N ASP A 39 13.54 -5.32 14.56
CA ASP A 39 12.15 -5.60 14.21
C ASP A 39 11.34 -4.31 14.01
N TYR A 40 11.60 -3.31 14.84
CA TYR A 40 10.96 -2.00 14.74
C TYR A 40 11.32 -1.29 13.42
N VAL A 41 12.59 -1.32 13.01
CA VAL A 41 13.04 -0.80 11.72
C VAL A 41 12.45 -1.61 10.56
N ALA A 42 12.38 -2.94 10.69
CA ALA A 42 11.76 -3.79 9.69
C ALA A 42 10.27 -3.49 9.49
N LEU A 43 9.53 -3.21 10.57
CA LEU A 43 8.12 -2.81 10.52
C LEU A 43 7.91 -1.48 9.78
N HIS A 44 8.73 -0.46 10.05
CA HIS A 44 8.65 0.81 9.32
C HIS A 44 9.09 0.67 7.85
N THR A 45 10.08 -0.17 7.57
CA THR A 45 10.47 -0.50 6.19
C THR A 45 9.31 -1.17 5.45
N LEU A 46 8.60 -2.08 6.12
CA LEU A 46 7.41 -2.73 5.57
C LEU A 46 6.28 -1.72 5.32
N GLU A 47 6.01 -0.82 6.27
CA GLU A 47 5.03 0.27 6.11
C GLU A 47 5.33 1.12 4.87
N HIS A 48 6.59 1.53 4.68
CA HIS A 48 7.01 2.30 3.52
C HIS A 48 6.76 1.55 2.20
N ARG A 49 7.17 0.29 2.13
CA ARG A 49 6.97 -0.55 0.93
C ARG A 49 5.50 -0.76 0.59
N ILE A 50 4.64 -0.91 1.59
CA ILE A 50 3.19 -1.01 1.39
C ILE A 50 2.66 0.28 0.75
N MET A 51 3.10 1.45 1.21
CA MET A 51 2.71 2.73 0.62
C MET A 51 3.20 2.90 -0.81
N GLU A 52 4.44 2.50 -1.12
CA GLU A 52 4.99 2.53 -2.47
C GLU A 52 4.20 1.64 -3.42
N MET A 53 3.89 0.41 -2.99
CA MET A 53 3.05 -0.51 -3.79
C MET A 53 1.64 0.04 -3.99
N HIS A 54 1.02 0.59 -2.94
CA HIS A 54 -0.31 1.18 -3.04
C HIS A 54 -0.33 2.34 -4.05
N HIS A 55 0.69 3.20 -4.02
CA HIS A 55 0.84 4.28 -4.99
C HIS A 55 1.01 3.75 -6.42
N ALA A 56 1.83 2.72 -6.62
CA ALA A 56 2.02 2.10 -7.93
C ALA A 56 0.71 1.52 -8.51
N HIS A 57 -0.10 0.85 -7.69
CA HIS A 57 -1.41 0.35 -8.12
C HIS A 57 -2.41 1.49 -8.40
N ALA A 58 -2.38 2.57 -7.62
CA ALA A 58 -3.19 3.76 -7.89
C ALA A 58 -2.85 4.40 -9.24
N CYS A 59 -1.55 4.58 -9.54
CA CYS A 59 -1.10 5.09 -10.83
C CYS A 59 -1.49 4.16 -11.99
N ALA A 60 -1.45 2.84 -11.79
CA ALA A 60 -1.87 1.88 -12.80
C ALA A 60 -3.37 2.00 -13.12
N VAL A 61 -4.24 2.14 -12.10
CA VAL A 61 -5.69 2.37 -12.29
C VAL A 61 -5.94 3.65 -13.09
N GLU A 62 -5.24 4.74 -12.75
CA GLU A 62 -5.36 6.02 -13.47
C GLU A 62 -4.93 5.89 -14.93
N THR A 63 -3.83 5.17 -15.18
CA THR A 63 -3.31 4.94 -16.53
C THR A 63 -4.26 4.07 -17.38
N GLU A 64 -4.84 3.02 -16.80
CA GLU A 64 -5.84 2.17 -17.46
C GLU A 64 -7.13 2.94 -17.78
N HIS A 65 -7.55 3.85 -16.88
CA HIS A 65 -8.70 4.71 -17.12
C HIS A 65 -8.47 5.65 -18.31
N LEU A 66 -7.28 6.24 -18.43
CA LEU A 66 -6.90 7.11 -19.54
C LEU A 66 -6.80 6.35 -20.88
N HIS A 67 -6.28 5.12 -20.88
CA HIS A 67 -6.21 4.29 -22.08
C HIS A 67 -7.58 3.80 -22.57
N GLY A 68 -8.54 3.59 -21.64
CA GLY A 68 -9.92 3.22 -21.98
C GLY A 68 -10.72 4.35 -22.65
N VAL A 69 -10.35 5.61 -22.39
CA VAL A 69 -11.01 6.79 -22.99
C VAL A 69 -10.49 7.10 -24.40
N ALA A 70 -9.21 6.81 -24.68
CA ALA A 70 -8.59 7.13 -25.97
C ALA A 70 -9.03 6.21 -27.14
N VAL A 71 -9.75 5.11 -26.90
CA VAL A 71 -10.20 4.17 -27.94
C VAL A 71 -11.63 4.47 -28.45
N HIS A 72 -12.29 5.51 -27.91
CA HIS A 72 -13.59 6.00 -28.39
C HIS A 72 -13.43 7.35 -29.11
N GLU A 73 -12.77 7.36 -30.26
CA GLU A 73 -12.89 8.45 -31.24
C GLU A 73 -13.97 8.03 -32.26
N PRO A 74 -15.17 8.66 -32.28
CA PRO A 74 -16.18 8.36 -33.27
C PRO A 74 -15.88 9.12 -34.57
N ASP A 75 -15.78 8.37 -35.68
CA ASP A 75 -15.82 8.84 -37.07
C ASP A 75 -17.15 9.54 -37.40
#